data_AF-A0AAV6RLG7-F1
#
_entry.id   AF-A0AAV6RLG7-F1
#
_cell.length_a   1.000
_cell.length_b   1.000
_cell.length_c   1.000
_cell.angle_alpha   90.00
_cell.angle_beta   90.00
_cell.angle_gamma   90.00
#
_symmetry.space_group_name_H-M   'P 1'
#
loop_
_entity.id
_entity.type
_entity.pdbx_description
1 polymer ?
#
loop_
_entity_poly.entity_id
_entity_poly.type
_entity_poly.pdbx_seq_one_letter_code
_entity_poly.pdbx_strand_id
1 'polypeptide(L)'
;MRSTGVAKTRNRPIVIAMQDMDRKLSQQKAAGASCVLFKCHLRLKPNERDVMPSGTFIHHGLTQAALLLWLVGCGHTETSCRDRRCLAQMLISKGYISQPQYENCSQVISVPYLEYQTITVDTKNLRLISKITAYIQWRDPGLMWNMSHYNYDEVTLPVDKVWTPELHVANGIVSTMTHASHDLTVRYDGLVYHIVIINAEVNCDVNMFNYPFAADTCPVAIHTSERAGECGTELELHHVWPTGKTRGDWKTESVVLGTQGYGDTHYIMVSLKIQHTNPFITLLLPTILIVLTDVVSFALPLQGGERNSFKVTLVLSFTMFLNILNEKLPGDGECSPIIRIHFCICLVLMVLSMLVSLVLTRVAKDGGIRLCCFSKKVEPKTARSMEDNVDEEIKPDISVIQLDGSEEEKLILRKVVKFLENFQAKDMENENYQRFADTLDKTFFWIYLFVAVSYFCAMTTVMVMYTCSINHFFWHNDNANF
;
A
#
# COMPACT_ATOMS: atom_id res chain seq x y z
N MET A 1 -53.09 4.39 -19.16
CA MET A 1 -52.84 2.99 -18.68
C MET A 1 -51.41 2.92 -18.15
N ARG A 2 -51.25 2.56 -16.87
CA ARG A 2 -50.02 2.17 -16.09
C ARG A 2 -48.73 2.99 -16.36
N SER A 3 -48.37 3.96 -15.53
CA SER A 3 -47.81 3.88 -14.16
C SER A 3 -46.50 3.09 -14.05
N THR A 4 -45.40 3.81 -13.86
CA THR A 4 -44.28 3.66 -12.90
C THR A 4 -43.14 4.56 -13.42
N GLY A 5 -42.48 5.45 -12.69
CA GLY A 5 -42.39 5.70 -11.25
C GLY A 5 -40.97 6.21 -10.99
N VAL A 6 -40.76 7.52 -11.10
CA VAL A 6 -39.49 8.22 -10.92
C VAL A 6 -38.98 8.06 -9.49
N ALA A 7 -37.83 7.43 -9.30
CA ALA A 7 -37.15 7.35 -8.01
C ALA A 7 -36.24 8.57 -7.81
N LYS A 8 -36.70 9.48 -6.96
CA LYS A 8 -35.97 10.64 -6.44
C LYS A 8 -35.52 10.29 -5.01
N THR A 9 -34.27 9.88 -4.82
CA THR A 9 -33.70 9.68 -3.48
C THR A 9 -32.93 10.91 -3.02
N ARG A 10 -33.29 11.33 -1.81
CA ARG A 10 -33.00 12.59 -1.17
C ARG A 10 -31.86 12.34 -0.17
N ASN A 11 -30.79 13.13 -0.26
CA ASN A 11 -29.77 13.21 0.79
C ASN A 11 -30.44 13.54 2.14
N ARG A 12 -30.21 12.69 3.15
CA ARG A 12 -30.33 12.99 4.58
C ARG A 12 -29.11 12.42 5.31
N PRO A 13 -28.62 13.12 6.34
CA PRO A 13 -27.32 12.84 6.95
C PRO A 13 -27.34 11.59 7.84
N ILE A 14 -26.22 10.87 7.76
CA ILE A 14 -25.81 9.74 8.62
C ILE A 14 -25.47 10.31 10.01
N VAL A 15 -26.49 10.68 10.79
CA VAL A 15 -26.33 11.03 12.21
C VAL A 15 -27.44 10.42 13.08
N ILE A 16 -28.52 9.87 12.49
CA ILE A 16 -29.67 9.36 13.25
C ILE A 16 -29.66 7.81 13.38
N ALA A 17 -28.79 7.10 12.64
CA ALA A 17 -28.65 5.65 12.78
C ALA A 17 -27.69 5.19 13.91
N MET A 18 -26.93 6.11 14.50
CA MET A 18 -26.04 5.81 15.64
C MET A 18 -26.74 5.94 17.00
N GLN A 19 -27.83 6.71 17.11
CA GLN A 19 -28.54 6.88 18.38
C GLN A 19 -29.56 5.76 18.70
N ASP A 20 -29.93 4.92 17.73
CA ASP A 20 -30.85 3.79 17.95
C ASP A 20 -30.13 2.45 18.23
N MET A 21 -28.83 2.34 17.92
CA MET A 21 -28.02 1.17 18.29
C MET A 21 -27.52 1.23 19.74
N ASP A 22 -27.23 2.42 20.27
CA ASP A 22 -26.87 2.60 21.68
C ASP A 22 -28.05 2.33 22.63
N ARG A 23 -29.30 2.54 22.18
CA ARG A 23 -30.48 2.26 23.02
C ARG A 23 -30.75 0.76 23.18
N LYS A 24 -30.42 -0.06 22.17
CA LYS A 24 -30.54 -1.52 22.24
C LYS A 24 -29.40 -2.20 23.01
N LEU A 25 -28.22 -1.58 23.09
CA LEU A 25 -27.12 -2.07 23.95
C LEU A 25 -27.39 -1.84 25.46
N SER A 26 -28.24 -0.88 25.81
CA SER A 26 -28.58 -0.58 27.21
C SER A 26 -29.61 -1.53 27.84
N GLN A 27 -30.41 -2.27 27.03
CA GLN A 27 -31.43 -3.20 27.54
C GLN A 27 -30.99 -4.67 27.61
N GLN A 28 -29.85 -5.05 27.01
CA GLN A 28 -29.30 -6.40 27.13
C GLN A 28 -28.36 -6.61 28.32
N LYS A 29 -28.06 -5.55 29.09
CA LYS A 29 -27.27 -5.63 30.34
C LYS A 29 -28.11 -5.91 31.60
N ALA A 30 -29.42 -6.16 31.49
CA ALA A 30 -30.33 -6.31 32.63
C ALA A 30 -30.84 -7.74 32.89
N ALA A 31 -30.41 -8.77 32.16
CA ALA A 31 -30.84 -10.14 32.40
C ALA A 31 -29.69 -11.15 32.18
N GLY A 32 -29.06 -11.59 33.27
CA GLY A 32 -28.06 -12.65 33.22
C GLY A 32 -26.98 -12.58 34.28
N ALA A 33 -27.36 -12.48 35.56
CA ALA A 33 -26.45 -12.76 36.66
C ALA A 33 -27.19 -13.61 37.70
N SER A 34 -26.92 -14.91 37.68
CA SER A 34 -27.30 -15.85 38.72
C SER A 34 -26.05 -16.63 39.15
N CYS A 35 -25.99 -16.91 40.45
CA CYS A 35 -25.05 -17.75 41.20
C CYS A 35 -23.77 -17.14 41.80
N VAL A 36 -23.90 -16.83 43.11
CA VAL A 36 -23.13 -17.33 44.26
C VAL A 36 -21.60 -17.19 44.25
N LEU A 37 -21.10 -16.30 45.13
CA LEU A 37 -19.91 -16.58 45.93
C LEU A 37 -19.94 -15.78 47.24
N PHE A 38 -20.05 -16.51 48.35
CA PHE A 38 -19.98 -16.03 49.72
C PHE A 38 -18.51 -15.95 50.15
N LYS A 39 -18.08 -14.82 50.71
CA LYS A 39 -16.97 -14.81 51.68
C LYS A 39 -17.24 -13.77 52.76
N CYS A 40 -17.44 -14.29 53.98
CA CYS A 40 -17.62 -13.54 55.21
C CYS A 40 -16.34 -12.81 55.63
N HIS A 41 -16.50 -11.61 56.18
CA HIS A 41 -15.61 -11.09 57.22
C HIS A 41 -16.45 -10.48 58.35
N LEU A 42 -16.21 -10.98 59.57
CA LEU A 42 -16.86 -10.56 60.81
C LEU A 42 -16.57 -9.08 61.16
N ARG A 43 -17.58 -8.41 61.73
CA ARG A 43 -17.37 -7.45 62.84
C ARG A 43 -18.59 -7.39 63.77
N LEU A 44 -18.26 -7.39 65.06
CA LEU A 44 -19.10 -7.42 66.26
C LEU A 44 -20.01 -6.20 66.41
N LYS A 45 -21.20 -6.34 67.04
CA LYS A 45 -21.56 -5.93 68.43
C LYS A 45 -23.10 -5.99 68.66
N PRO A 46 -23.65 -5.80 69.88
CA PRO A 46 -24.32 -6.84 70.66
C PRO A 46 -25.84 -6.59 70.87
N ASN A 47 -26.57 -7.53 71.46
CA ASN A 47 -27.75 -7.15 72.26
C ASN A 47 -28.08 -8.13 73.41
N GLU A 48 -28.67 -7.54 74.44
CA GLU A 48 -28.98 -8.05 75.77
C GLU A 48 -30.23 -8.95 75.86
N ARG A 49 -30.24 -9.78 76.92
CA ARG A 49 -31.33 -10.12 77.87
C ARG A 49 -32.72 -10.53 77.32
N ASP A 50 -33.17 -11.75 77.64
CA ASP A 50 -33.98 -12.03 78.85
C ASP A 50 -34.51 -13.48 78.94
N VAL A 51 -34.45 -14.00 80.17
CA VAL A 51 -35.45 -14.83 80.91
C VAL A 51 -35.74 -16.30 80.51
N MET A 52 -35.61 -17.13 81.57
CA MET A 52 -35.91 -18.56 81.76
C MET A 52 -37.44 -18.87 81.71
N PRO A 53 -37.91 -20.14 81.63
CA PRO A 53 -37.85 -21.04 82.80
C PRO A 53 -37.62 -22.54 82.52
N SER A 54 -36.91 -23.15 83.48
CA SER A 54 -37.19 -24.40 84.21
C SER A 54 -37.76 -25.65 83.51
N GLY A 55 -37.02 -26.76 83.61
CA GLY A 55 -37.51 -28.13 83.42
C GLY A 55 -36.40 -29.16 83.60
N THR A 56 -36.37 -29.80 84.78
CA THR A 56 -35.37 -30.77 85.24
C THR A 56 -35.69 -32.23 84.84
N PHE A 57 -34.69 -33.13 85.02
CA PHE A 57 -34.75 -34.57 85.37
C PHE A 57 -34.23 -35.66 84.37
N ILE A 58 -33.11 -36.29 84.79
CA ILE A 58 -32.54 -37.67 84.65
C ILE A 58 -32.40 -38.38 83.28
N HIS A 59 -31.17 -38.75 82.85
CA HIS A 59 -30.56 -40.08 83.11
C HIS A 59 -29.17 -40.29 82.48
N HIS A 60 -28.30 -40.86 83.32
CA HIS A 60 -26.95 -41.36 83.05
C HIS A 60 -26.91 -42.43 81.95
N GLY A 61 -25.80 -42.42 81.19
CA GLY A 61 -25.14 -43.65 80.72
C GLY A 61 -25.20 -43.88 79.22
N LEU A 62 -24.17 -43.42 78.49
CA LEU A 62 -23.63 -43.99 77.23
C LEU A 62 -22.52 -43.09 76.66
N THR A 63 -21.43 -42.88 77.40
CA THR A 63 -20.31 -42.01 76.96
C THR A 63 -18.95 -42.74 76.90
N GLN A 64 -18.91 -44.02 76.55
CA GLN A 64 -17.64 -44.72 76.29
C GLN A 64 -17.56 -45.53 74.99
N ALA A 65 -18.60 -45.56 74.15
CA ALA A 65 -18.54 -46.26 72.85
C ALA A 65 -18.39 -45.31 71.63
N ALA A 66 -18.63 -44.01 71.79
CA ALA A 66 -18.59 -43.05 70.67
C ALA A 66 -17.22 -42.41 70.43
N LEU A 67 -16.26 -42.55 71.35
CA LEU A 67 -14.92 -41.93 71.23
C LEU A 67 -13.87 -42.83 70.56
N LEU A 68 -14.16 -44.13 70.38
CA LEU A 68 -13.26 -45.07 69.67
C LEU A 68 -13.63 -45.31 68.20
N LEU A 69 -14.77 -44.78 67.73
CA LEU A 69 -15.18 -44.80 66.32
C LEU A 69 -14.87 -43.50 65.56
N TRP A 70 -14.20 -42.53 66.20
CA TRP A 70 -13.70 -41.30 65.57
C TRP A 70 -12.20 -41.30 65.28
N LEU A 71 -11.51 -42.44 65.48
CA LEU A 71 -10.07 -42.60 65.20
C LEU A 71 -9.74 -43.68 64.18
N VAL A 72 -10.73 -44.29 63.54
CA VAL A 72 -10.51 -45.24 62.44
C VAL A 72 -11.43 -44.84 61.29
N GLY A 73 -10.85 -44.23 60.25
CA GLY A 73 -11.60 -43.98 59.01
C GLY A 73 -11.34 -42.67 58.28
N CYS A 74 -10.18 -42.04 58.44
CA CYS A 74 -9.65 -41.18 57.39
C CYS A 74 -8.22 -41.61 57.09
N GLY A 75 -8.08 -42.88 56.69
CA GLY A 75 -7.01 -43.20 55.76
C GLY A 75 -7.29 -42.36 54.53
N HIS A 76 -6.58 -41.24 54.39
CA HIS A 76 -6.36 -40.67 53.07
C HIS A 76 -5.70 -41.80 52.28
N THR A 77 -6.49 -42.55 51.52
CA THR A 77 -5.95 -43.16 50.32
C THR A 77 -5.51 -41.98 49.49
N GLU A 78 -4.24 -41.57 49.63
CA GLU A 78 -3.53 -40.93 48.53
C GLU A 78 -3.71 -41.91 47.38
N THR A 79 -4.73 -41.65 46.56
CA THR A 79 -4.84 -42.27 45.26
C THR A 79 -3.57 -41.86 44.56
N SER A 80 -2.60 -42.77 44.53
CA SER A 80 -1.29 -42.57 43.92
C SER A 80 -1.51 -41.93 42.56
N CYS A 81 -1.31 -40.62 42.51
CA CYS A 81 -1.51 -39.76 41.35
C CYS A 81 -0.59 -40.27 40.24
N ARG A 82 -1.13 -41.09 39.33
CA ARG A 82 -0.34 -41.74 38.26
C ARG A 82 -0.85 -41.44 36.85
N ASP A 83 -2.05 -40.87 36.73
CA ASP A 83 -2.61 -40.54 35.42
C ASP A 83 -2.00 -39.25 34.84
N ARG A 84 -1.98 -39.14 33.51
CA ARG A 84 -1.39 -38.01 32.77
C ARG A 84 -1.94 -36.64 33.20
N ARG A 85 -3.24 -36.55 33.51
CA ARG A 85 -3.87 -35.31 33.99
C ARG A 85 -3.35 -34.88 35.37
N CYS A 86 -3.05 -35.87 36.22
CA CYS A 86 -2.55 -35.60 37.56
C CYS A 86 -1.10 -35.12 37.52
N LEU A 87 -0.27 -35.72 36.65
CA LEU A 87 1.06 -35.20 36.31
C LEU A 87 0.98 -33.75 35.80
N ALA A 88 0.08 -33.46 34.86
CA ALA A 88 -0.10 -32.11 34.32
C ALA A 88 -0.45 -31.09 35.43
N GLN A 89 -1.37 -31.42 36.32
CA GLN A 89 -1.76 -30.56 37.45
C GLN A 89 -0.60 -30.34 38.44
N MET A 90 0.18 -31.38 38.71
CA MET A 90 1.38 -31.28 39.56
C MET A 90 2.43 -30.36 38.94
N LEU A 91 2.69 -30.46 37.64
CA LEU A 91 3.61 -29.57 36.94
C LEU A 91 3.12 -28.12 36.94
N ILE A 92 1.83 -27.89 36.66
CA ILE A 92 1.21 -26.56 36.71
C ILE A 92 1.29 -25.96 38.12
N SER A 93 1.12 -26.78 39.16
CA SER A 93 1.15 -26.32 40.56
C SER A 93 2.51 -25.77 41.00
N LYS A 94 3.59 -26.09 40.27
CA LYS A 94 4.93 -25.56 40.55
C LYS A 94 5.06 -24.07 40.21
N GLY A 95 4.22 -23.54 39.31
CA GLY A 95 4.15 -22.12 39.01
C GLY A 95 5.36 -21.54 38.29
N TYR A 96 6.02 -22.30 37.40
CA TYR A 96 7.17 -21.85 36.63
C TYR A 96 6.77 -20.94 35.45
N ILE A 97 6.56 -19.66 35.76
CA ILE A 97 6.23 -18.60 34.79
C ILE A 97 7.44 -17.76 34.38
N SER A 98 8.56 -17.88 35.09
CA SER A 98 9.82 -17.23 34.77
C SER A 98 10.68 -18.09 33.85
N GLN A 99 11.60 -17.45 33.13
CA GLN A 99 12.61 -18.12 32.31
C GLN A 99 13.39 -19.18 33.12
N PRO A 100 13.61 -20.39 32.57
CA PRO A 100 14.49 -21.38 33.15
C PRO A 100 15.89 -20.79 33.41
N GLN A 101 16.38 -20.95 34.64
CA GLN A 101 17.66 -20.37 35.08
C GLN A 101 18.74 -21.46 35.06
N TYR A 102 19.75 -21.27 34.22
CA TYR A 102 20.95 -22.13 34.15
C TYR A 102 22.13 -21.45 34.84
N GLU A 103 23.15 -22.22 35.26
CA GLU A 103 24.35 -21.67 35.91
C GLU A 103 25.12 -20.69 35.01
N ASN A 104 25.12 -20.93 33.70
CA ASN A 104 25.71 -20.03 32.70
C ASN A 104 24.78 -18.87 32.31
N CYS A 105 23.58 -18.81 32.88
CA CYS A 105 22.56 -17.80 32.61
C CYS A 105 22.16 -17.66 31.13
N SER A 106 22.42 -18.69 30.31
CA SER A 106 22.07 -18.71 28.88
C SER A 106 21.11 -19.85 28.58
N GLN A 107 19.98 -19.52 27.98
CA GLN A 107 18.97 -20.47 27.51
C GLN A 107 18.95 -20.49 25.98
N VAL A 108 19.33 -21.63 25.40
CA VAL A 108 19.22 -21.82 23.96
C VAL A 108 17.77 -22.10 23.58
N ILE A 109 17.23 -21.31 22.66
CA ILE A 109 15.92 -21.48 22.02
C ILE A 109 16.15 -21.97 20.61
N SER A 110 15.85 -23.24 20.39
CA SER A 110 16.04 -23.87 19.09
C SER A 110 14.77 -23.76 18.24
N VAL A 111 14.94 -23.41 16.98
CA VAL A 111 13.88 -23.35 15.97
C VAL A 111 14.24 -24.34 14.85
N PRO A 112 13.89 -25.64 15.01
CA PRO A 112 14.22 -26.67 14.03
C PRO A 112 13.57 -26.40 12.67
N TYR A 113 12.36 -25.82 12.66
CA TYR A 113 11.60 -25.57 11.44
C TYR A 113 10.86 -24.24 11.53
N LEU A 114 10.98 -23.45 10.47
CA LEU A 114 10.34 -22.15 10.33
C LEU A 114 9.66 -22.06 8.97
N GLU A 115 8.36 -21.76 8.97
CA GLU A 115 7.61 -21.47 7.74
C GLU A 115 7.55 -19.98 7.52
N TYR A 116 8.01 -19.53 6.36
CA TYR A 116 7.97 -18.13 5.98
C TYR A 116 6.94 -17.91 4.88
N GLN A 117 5.98 -17.03 5.12
CA GLN A 117 4.98 -16.65 4.14
C GLN A 117 5.00 -15.13 3.90
N THR A 118 5.26 -14.74 2.65
CA THR A 118 5.00 -13.36 2.20
C THR A 118 3.50 -13.16 2.04
N ILE A 119 2.92 -12.24 2.80
CA ILE A 119 1.48 -11.93 2.73
C ILE A 119 1.23 -10.92 1.62
N THR A 120 1.95 -9.79 1.65
CA THR A 120 1.89 -8.75 0.63
C THR A 120 3.13 -7.87 0.70
N VAL A 121 3.42 -7.18 -0.40
CA VAL A 121 4.45 -6.13 -0.47
C VAL A 121 3.74 -4.84 -0.84
N ASP A 122 3.86 -3.82 0.01
CA ASP A 122 3.37 -2.49 -0.25
C ASP A 122 4.42 -1.72 -1.05
N THR A 123 4.26 -1.70 -2.37
CA THR A 123 5.14 -0.99 -3.29
C THR A 123 5.21 0.51 -3.02
N LYS A 124 4.13 1.13 -2.53
CA LYS A 124 4.08 2.59 -2.32
C LYS A 124 4.87 2.99 -1.08
N ASN A 125 4.67 2.26 0.01
CA ASN A 125 5.30 2.58 1.29
C ASN A 125 6.62 1.82 1.50
N LEU A 126 7.04 0.99 0.55
CA LEU A 126 8.25 0.16 0.62
C LEU A 126 8.25 -0.76 1.85
N ARG A 127 7.14 -1.50 2.04
CA ARG A 127 6.96 -2.38 3.20
C ARG A 127 6.71 -3.82 2.80
N LEU A 128 7.37 -4.72 3.50
CA LEU A 128 7.16 -6.16 3.36
C LEU A 128 6.35 -6.65 4.56
N ILE A 129 5.17 -7.21 4.28
CA ILE A 129 4.28 -7.79 5.29
C ILE A 129 4.36 -9.31 5.16
N SER A 130 4.73 -9.96 6.27
CA SER A 130 5.00 -11.39 6.31
C SER A 130 4.39 -12.05 7.54
N LYS A 131 4.16 -13.35 7.40
CA LYS A 131 3.74 -14.25 8.47
C LYS A 131 4.80 -15.33 8.61
N ILE A 132 5.29 -15.52 9.82
CA ILE A 132 6.31 -16.50 10.15
C ILE A 132 5.71 -17.47 11.16
N THR A 133 5.69 -18.76 10.84
CA THR A 133 5.30 -19.81 11.79
C THR A 133 6.57 -20.48 12.29
N ALA A 134 6.94 -20.26 13.54
CA ALA A 134 8.14 -20.83 14.15
C ALA A 134 7.76 -21.99 15.09
N TYR A 135 8.42 -23.12 14.88
CA TYR A 135 8.31 -24.30 15.74
C TYR A 135 9.45 -24.19 16.74
N ILE A 136 9.13 -23.73 17.95
CA ILE A 136 10.13 -23.44 18.97
C ILE A 136 10.27 -24.64 19.91
N GLN A 137 11.51 -24.90 20.31
CA GLN A 137 11.83 -25.88 21.34
C GLN A 137 12.86 -25.33 22.32
N TRP A 138 12.61 -25.55 23.60
CA TRP A 138 13.54 -25.17 24.68
C TRP A 138 13.46 -26.20 25.80
N ARG A 139 14.49 -26.25 26.64
CA ARG A 139 14.55 -27.20 27.76
C ARG A 139 14.29 -26.48 29.08
N ASP A 140 13.33 -26.97 29.85
CA ASP A 140 13.06 -26.53 31.22
C ASP A 140 13.27 -27.70 32.20
N PRO A 141 14.37 -27.69 32.97
CA PRO A 141 14.66 -28.72 33.96
C PRO A 141 13.60 -28.84 35.06
N GLY A 142 12.88 -27.74 35.37
CA GLY A 142 11.81 -27.73 36.36
C GLY A 142 10.59 -28.57 35.95
N LEU A 143 10.38 -28.74 34.65
CA LEU A 143 9.27 -29.50 34.09
C LEU A 143 9.57 -31.00 33.87
N MET A 144 10.77 -31.47 34.24
CA MET A 144 11.15 -32.88 34.10
C MET A 144 10.38 -33.80 35.07
N TRP A 145 10.15 -35.05 34.64
CA TRP A 145 9.65 -36.12 35.52
C TRP A 145 10.33 -37.46 35.22
N ASN A 146 10.28 -38.35 36.20
CA ASN A 146 10.83 -39.70 36.06
C ASN A 146 9.80 -40.64 35.41
N MET A 147 10.17 -41.26 34.29
CA MET A 147 9.35 -42.26 33.60
C MET A 147 8.97 -43.47 34.47
N SER A 148 9.80 -43.82 35.46
CA SER A 148 9.50 -44.91 36.40
C SER A 148 8.27 -44.61 37.27
N HIS A 149 7.98 -43.34 37.53
CA HIS A 149 6.82 -42.91 38.32
C HIS A 149 5.62 -42.58 37.43
N TYR A 150 5.88 -41.91 36.30
CA TYR A 150 4.90 -41.55 35.30
C TYR A 150 5.35 -42.06 33.93
N ASN A 151 4.80 -43.19 33.48
CA ASN A 151 5.18 -43.81 32.21
C ASN A 151 4.52 -43.11 31.00
N TYR A 152 4.76 -41.80 30.88
CA TYR A 152 4.34 -40.96 29.77
C TYR A 152 5.56 -40.23 29.22
N ASP A 153 5.75 -40.31 27.92
CA ASP A 153 6.83 -39.58 27.23
C ASP A 153 6.52 -38.08 27.18
N GLU A 154 5.26 -37.73 26.94
CA GLU A 154 4.80 -36.35 26.80
C GLU A 154 3.54 -36.05 27.61
N VAL A 155 3.40 -34.78 27.99
CA VAL A 155 2.24 -34.18 28.65
C VAL A 155 1.94 -32.81 28.05
N THR A 156 0.66 -32.51 27.88
CA THR A 156 0.20 -31.23 27.36
C THR A 156 -0.16 -30.29 28.52
N LEU A 157 0.39 -29.07 28.51
CA LEU A 157 0.14 -28.04 29.51
C LEU A 157 -0.40 -26.76 28.86
N PRO A 158 -1.24 -25.97 29.54
CA PRO A 158 -1.66 -24.66 29.05
C PRO A 158 -0.46 -23.71 28.91
N VAL A 159 -0.37 -23.01 27.79
CA VAL A 159 0.73 -22.08 27.49
C VAL A 159 0.84 -20.95 28.51
N ASP A 160 -0.28 -20.50 29.08
CA ASP A 160 -0.32 -19.40 30.06
C ASP A 160 0.20 -19.81 31.46
N LYS A 161 0.53 -21.09 31.65
CA LYS A 161 1.05 -21.65 32.92
C LYS A 161 2.52 -21.99 32.88
N VAL A 162 3.18 -21.81 31.73
CA VAL A 162 4.58 -22.15 31.50
C VAL A 162 5.24 -20.99 30.81
N TRP A 163 6.44 -20.62 31.25
CA TRP A 163 7.23 -19.61 30.55
C TRP A 163 7.45 -20.00 29.08
N THR A 164 7.21 -19.07 28.16
CA THR A 164 7.41 -19.27 26.72
C THR A 164 8.29 -18.12 26.21
N PRO A 165 9.35 -18.39 25.43
CA PRO A 165 10.24 -17.36 24.91
C PRO A 165 9.50 -16.42 23.95
N GLU A 166 9.86 -15.15 23.97
CA GLU A 166 9.33 -14.14 23.06
C GLU A 166 10.29 -13.90 21.89
N LEU A 167 9.77 -14.02 20.66
CA LEU A 167 10.51 -13.80 19.41
C LEU A 167 10.03 -12.51 18.75
N HIS A 168 10.98 -11.68 18.31
CA HIS A 168 10.72 -10.39 17.71
C HIS A 168 11.48 -10.19 16.40
N VAL A 169 10.86 -9.47 15.47
CA VAL A 169 11.54 -9.01 14.25
C VAL A 169 12.22 -7.67 14.52
N ALA A 170 13.56 -7.67 14.59
CA ALA A 170 14.37 -6.53 15.00
C ALA A 170 14.25 -5.32 14.06
N ASN A 171 14.15 -5.57 12.76
CA ASN A 171 13.99 -4.54 11.74
C ASN A 171 12.51 -4.31 11.36
N GLY A 172 11.58 -4.76 12.20
CA GLY A 172 10.15 -4.58 12.01
C GLY A 172 9.66 -3.23 12.55
N ILE A 173 8.77 -2.58 11.80
CA ILE A 173 7.95 -1.47 12.30
C ILE A 173 6.92 -2.01 13.28
N VAL A 174 6.34 -3.16 12.93
CA VAL A 174 5.35 -3.88 13.73
C VAL A 174 5.75 -5.35 13.75
N SER A 175 5.88 -5.91 14.95
CA SER A 175 6.13 -7.33 15.18
C SER A 175 5.16 -7.80 16.24
N THR A 176 4.30 -8.77 15.90
CA THR A 176 3.33 -9.34 16.85
C THR A 176 3.45 -10.85 16.87
N MET A 177 3.75 -11.41 18.04
CA MET A 177 3.80 -12.85 18.26
C MET A 177 2.48 -13.33 18.88
N THR A 178 1.94 -14.42 18.36
CA THR A 178 0.78 -15.12 18.93
C THR A 178 1.07 -16.61 19.04
N HIS A 179 0.44 -17.27 20.01
CA HIS A 179 0.53 -18.72 20.14
C HIS A 179 -0.42 -19.40 19.16
N ALA A 180 0.06 -20.42 18.43
CA ALA A 180 -0.78 -21.16 17.48
C ALA A 180 -1.83 -22.04 18.18
N SER A 181 -1.58 -22.37 19.45
CA SER A 181 -2.44 -23.19 20.32
C SER A 181 -2.47 -22.60 21.73
N HIS A 182 -3.55 -22.86 22.48
CA HIS A 182 -3.64 -22.55 23.90
C HIS A 182 -2.81 -23.51 24.78
N ASP A 183 -2.39 -24.62 24.19
CA ASP A 183 -1.64 -25.68 24.84
C ASP A 183 -0.28 -25.88 24.19
N LEU A 184 0.71 -26.26 24.99
CA LEU A 184 2.05 -26.69 24.57
C LEU A 184 2.34 -28.12 25.04
N THR A 185 3.35 -28.75 24.44
CA THR A 185 3.71 -30.14 24.77
C THR A 185 5.06 -30.16 25.46
N VAL A 186 5.14 -30.85 26.60
CA VAL A 186 6.37 -31.06 27.34
C VAL A 186 6.71 -32.54 27.30
N ARG A 187 7.98 -32.86 27.09
CA ARG A 187 8.53 -34.22 27.14
C ARG A 187 9.18 -34.49 28.49
N TYR A 188 9.29 -35.76 28.89
CA TYR A 188 9.78 -36.20 30.21
C TYR A 188 11.16 -35.63 30.61
N ASP A 189 12.02 -35.36 29.63
CA ASP A 189 13.36 -34.78 29.81
C ASP A 189 13.34 -33.25 29.94
N GLY A 190 12.15 -32.63 30.01
CA GLY A 190 11.96 -31.20 30.16
C GLY A 190 12.01 -30.44 28.84
N LEU A 191 12.12 -31.11 27.69
CA LEU A 191 12.02 -30.42 26.40
C LEU A 191 10.57 -30.01 26.14
N VAL A 192 10.37 -28.73 25.87
CA VAL A 192 9.08 -28.13 25.56
C VAL A 192 9.00 -27.86 24.07
N TYR A 193 7.85 -28.17 23.47
CA TYR A 193 7.51 -27.89 22.08
C TYR A 193 6.33 -26.96 22.02
N HIS A 194 6.48 -25.90 21.23
CA HIS A 194 5.39 -24.98 20.96
C HIS A 194 5.48 -24.41 19.55
N ILE A 195 4.35 -23.92 19.04
CA ILE A 195 4.28 -23.24 17.75
C ILE A 195 3.81 -21.82 17.99
N VAL A 196 4.60 -20.86 17.49
CA VAL A 196 4.28 -19.43 17.55
C VAL A 196 4.16 -18.87 16.13
N ILE A 197 3.29 -17.88 15.98
CA ILE A 197 3.02 -17.18 14.73
C ILE A 197 3.43 -15.73 14.93
N ILE A 198 4.36 -15.25 14.12
CA ILE A 198 4.84 -13.87 14.13
C ILE A 198 4.30 -13.19 12.88
N ASN A 199 3.51 -12.13 13.05
CA ASN A 199 3.15 -11.23 11.95
C ASN A 199 4.08 -10.03 12.01
N ALA A 200 4.81 -9.80 10.93
CA ALA A 200 5.83 -8.77 10.85
C ALA A 200 5.62 -7.86 9.64
N GLU A 201 5.73 -6.56 9.89
CA GLU A 201 5.80 -5.51 8.88
C GLU A 201 7.18 -4.88 8.97
N VAL A 202 8.02 -5.11 7.96
CA VAL A 202 9.39 -4.58 7.90
C VAL A 202 9.47 -3.47 6.85
N ASN A 203 10.24 -2.42 7.16
CA ASN A 203 10.69 -1.49 6.13
C ASN A 203 11.70 -2.24 5.27
N CYS A 204 11.35 -2.45 4.01
CA CYS A 204 12.29 -2.97 3.02
C CYS A 204 12.23 -2.03 1.83
N ASP A 205 13.25 -1.19 1.72
CA ASP A 205 13.45 -0.29 0.60
C ASP A 205 13.78 -1.12 -0.63
N VAL A 206 12.76 -1.70 -1.26
CA VAL A 206 12.92 -2.51 -2.46
C VAL A 206 13.37 -1.64 -3.63
N ASN A 207 14.35 -2.14 -4.38
CA ASN A 207 14.90 -1.44 -5.53
C ASN A 207 13.90 -1.35 -6.69
N MET A 208 13.25 -0.20 -6.81
CA MET A 208 12.24 0.09 -7.82
C MET A 208 12.80 0.72 -9.10
N PHE A 209 14.11 0.95 -9.20
CA PHE A 209 14.73 1.70 -10.30
C PHE A 209 14.29 1.20 -11.68
N ASN A 210 14.30 -0.13 -11.88
CA ASN A 210 13.95 -0.81 -13.13
C ASN A 210 12.50 -1.34 -13.18
N TYR A 211 11.57 -0.73 -12.43
CA TYR A 211 10.14 -1.05 -12.51
C TYR A 211 9.65 -1.01 -13.98
N PRO A 212 8.88 -2.00 -14.47
CA PRO A 212 8.20 -3.10 -13.75
C PRO A 212 9.00 -4.40 -13.61
N PHE A 213 10.29 -4.40 -13.96
CA PHE A 213 11.17 -5.57 -13.90
C PHE A 213 11.98 -5.64 -12.60
N ALA A 214 11.55 -4.91 -11.58
CA ALA A 214 12.23 -4.82 -10.31
C ALA A 214 12.29 -6.18 -9.59
N ALA A 215 13.45 -6.45 -9.01
CA ALA A 215 13.71 -7.59 -8.13
C ALA A 215 14.71 -7.14 -7.06
N ASP A 216 14.52 -7.63 -5.84
CA ASP A 216 15.39 -7.29 -4.71
C ASP A 216 15.33 -8.35 -3.62
N THR A 217 16.24 -8.31 -2.66
CA THR A 217 16.28 -9.21 -1.50
C THR A 217 16.19 -8.44 -0.20
N CYS A 218 15.12 -8.68 0.55
CA CYS A 218 14.85 -8.04 1.84
C CYS A 218 15.35 -8.90 3.00
N PRO A 219 16.11 -8.34 3.96
CA PRO A 219 16.42 -9.02 5.21
C PRO A 219 15.23 -8.93 6.17
N VAL A 220 14.90 -10.03 6.84
CA VAL A 220 14.00 -10.06 8.01
C VAL A 220 14.81 -10.58 9.19
N ALA A 221 15.14 -9.70 10.12
CA ALA A 221 16.00 -9.99 11.26
C ALA A 221 15.16 -10.50 12.43
N ILE A 222 15.38 -11.74 12.87
CA ILE A 222 14.72 -12.33 14.04
C ILE A 222 15.72 -12.37 15.20
N HIS A 223 15.25 -11.97 16.37
CA HIS A 223 15.98 -12.07 17.63
C HIS A 223 15.02 -12.46 18.77
N THR A 224 15.60 -12.90 19.87
CA THR A 224 14.91 -13.09 21.15
C THR A 224 14.89 -11.78 21.93
N SER A 225 13.97 -11.65 22.89
CA SER A 225 13.74 -10.40 23.66
C SER A 225 14.95 -9.92 24.50
N GLU A 226 15.98 -10.75 24.70
CA GLU A 226 17.12 -10.44 25.58
C GLU A 226 18.43 -10.24 24.79
N ARG A 227 19.29 -9.36 25.31
CA ARG A 227 20.47 -8.84 24.61
C ARG A 227 21.66 -9.81 24.74
N ALA A 228 22.35 -10.04 23.62
CA ALA A 228 23.60 -10.80 23.57
C ALA A 228 24.62 -10.30 24.61
N GLY A 229 25.13 -11.20 25.46
CA GLY A 229 26.21 -10.91 26.43
C GLY A 229 25.77 -10.65 27.88
N GLU A 230 24.47 -10.69 28.18
CA GLU A 230 23.92 -10.74 29.54
C GLU A 230 23.22 -12.09 29.80
N CYS A 231 22.67 -12.30 31.00
CA CYS A 231 21.74 -13.40 31.24
C CYS A 231 20.62 -13.34 30.20
N GLY A 232 20.48 -14.37 29.36
CA GLY A 232 19.39 -14.35 28.41
C GLY A 232 19.19 -15.56 27.51
N THR A 233 18.58 -15.31 26.35
CA THR A 233 18.16 -16.34 25.39
C THR A 233 18.97 -16.26 24.10
N GLU A 234 19.58 -17.37 23.69
CA GLU A 234 20.29 -17.49 22.42
C GLU A 234 19.37 -18.19 21.41
N LEU A 235 19.25 -17.66 20.19
CA LEU A 235 18.37 -18.22 19.16
C LEU A 235 19.16 -19.14 18.23
N GLU A 236 18.62 -20.30 17.88
CA GLU A 236 19.21 -21.19 16.88
C GLU A 236 18.21 -21.53 15.77
N LEU A 237 18.34 -20.86 14.61
CA LEU A 237 17.55 -21.17 13.42
C LEU A 237 18.21 -22.27 12.58
N HIS A 238 17.47 -23.35 12.30
CA HIS A 238 18.00 -24.48 11.53
C HIS A 238 17.52 -24.46 10.08
N HIS A 239 16.21 -24.49 9.85
CA HIS A 239 15.62 -24.61 8.52
C HIS A 239 14.48 -23.61 8.31
N VAL A 240 14.50 -22.95 7.14
CA VAL A 240 13.41 -22.09 6.67
C VAL A 240 12.77 -22.68 5.41
N TRP A 241 11.45 -22.69 5.40
CA TRP A 241 10.66 -23.17 4.28
C TRP A 241 9.71 -22.08 3.80
N PRO A 242 9.82 -21.64 2.54
CA PRO A 242 8.86 -20.72 1.97
C PRO A 242 7.51 -21.43 1.79
N THR A 243 6.45 -20.88 2.39
CA THR A 243 5.09 -21.41 2.28
C THR A 243 4.14 -20.40 1.66
N GLY A 244 3.06 -20.93 1.08
CA GLY A 244 2.01 -20.14 0.43
C GLY A 244 2.33 -19.73 -1.01
N LYS A 245 1.28 -19.29 -1.71
CA LYS A 245 1.41 -18.61 -3.00
C LYS A 245 1.40 -17.12 -2.75
N THR A 246 2.39 -16.42 -3.29
CA THR A 246 2.42 -14.95 -3.26
C THR A 246 1.13 -14.40 -3.90
N ARG A 247 0.51 -13.43 -3.21
CA ARG A 247 -0.64 -12.68 -3.70
C ARG A 247 -0.18 -11.29 -4.13
N GLY A 248 -0.83 -10.72 -5.15
CA GLY A 248 -0.51 -9.40 -5.69
C GLY A 248 0.56 -9.44 -6.78
N ASP A 249 1.17 -8.28 -7.04
CA ASP A 249 2.13 -8.08 -8.15
C ASP A 249 3.53 -8.63 -7.85
N TRP A 250 3.77 -9.05 -6.60
CA TRP A 250 5.06 -9.55 -6.16
C TRP A 250 5.06 -11.07 -6.06
N LYS A 251 6.21 -11.68 -6.38
CA LYS A 251 6.47 -13.09 -6.23
C LYS A 251 7.69 -13.29 -5.33
N THR A 252 7.57 -14.15 -4.35
CA THR A 252 8.71 -14.63 -3.56
C THR A 252 9.41 -15.71 -4.36
N GLU A 253 10.66 -15.47 -4.75
CA GLU A 253 11.47 -16.45 -5.51
C GLU A 253 12.17 -17.43 -4.57
N SER A 254 12.76 -16.94 -3.49
CA SER A 254 13.45 -17.78 -2.51
C SER A 254 13.45 -17.13 -1.13
N VAL A 255 13.54 -17.98 -0.11
CA VAL A 255 13.73 -17.57 1.28
C VAL A 255 14.88 -18.41 1.82
N VAL A 256 15.94 -17.76 2.27
CA VAL A 256 17.15 -18.43 2.76
C VAL A 256 17.59 -17.82 4.08
N LEU A 257 18.20 -18.64 4.95
CA LEU A 257 18.86 -18.13 6.15
C LEU A 257 20.13 -17.40 5.71
N GLY A 258 20.28 -16.15 6.17
CA GLY A 258 21.46 -15.34 5.93
C GLY A 258 22.66 -15.87 6.72
N THR A 259 23.82 -15.87 6.09
CA THR A 259 25.09 -16.32 6.69
C THR A 259 25.81 -15.22 7.49
N GLN A 260 25.29 -13.98 7.46
CA GLN A 260 25.82 -12.84 8.21
C GLN A 260 24.84 -12.43 9.31
N GLY A 261 24.93 -13.07 10.47
CA GLY A 261 24.47 -12.49 11.73
C GLY A 261 25.65 -11.75 12.38
N TYR A 262 25.47 -10.47 12.70
CA TYR A 262 26.38 -9.79 13.62
C TYR A 262 25.77 -9.91 15.02
N GLY A 263 26.42 -10.69 15.90
CA GLY A 263 25.84 -11.06 17.21
C GLY A 263 24.66 -12.03 17.10
N ASP A 264 23.71 -11.96 18.04
CA ASP A 264 22.55 -12.88 18.17
C ASP A 264 21.40 -12.62 17.16
N THR A 265 21.64 -11.81 16.13
CA THR A 265 20.61 -11.49 15.14
C THR A 265 20.66 -12.46 13.96
N HIS A 266 19.58 -13.21 13.76
CA HIS A 266 19.46 -14.13 12.64
C HIS A 266 18.65 -13.51 11.51
N TYR A 267 19.24 -13.44 10.31
CA TYR A 267 18.59 -12.86 9.15
C TYR A 267 17.93 -13.94 8.29
N ILE A 268 16.70 -13.69 7.87
CA ILE A 268 16.02 -14.41 6.80
C ILE A 268 16.06 -13.51 5.56
N MET A 269 16.78 -13.93 4.54
CA MET A 269 16.90 -13.21 3.27
C MET A 269 15.76 -13.65 2.34
N VAL A 270 14.90 -12.71 1.99
CA VAL A 270 13.68 -12.93 1.20
C VAL A 270 13.85 -12.30 -0.17
N SER A 271 14.04 -13.11 -1.20
CA SER A 271 14.18 -12.64 -2.58
C SER A 271 12.80 -12.46 -3.22
N LEU A 272 12.53 -11.24 -3.67
CA LEU A 272 11.26 -10.78 -4.21
C LEU A 272 11.44 -10.30 -5.64
N LYS A 273 10.44 -10.58 -6.48
CA LYS A 273 10.42 -10.15 -7.88
C LYS A 273 9.02 -9.75 -8.33
N ILE A 274 8.91 -8.67 -9.09
CA ILE A 274 7.63 -8.25 -9.66
C ILE A 274 7.22 -9.18 -10.82
N GLN A 275 5.95 -9.59 -10.79
CA GLN A 275 5.27 -10.23 -11.90
C GLN A 275 4.90 -9.18 -12.95
N HIS A 276 5.83 -8.87 -13.83
CA HIS A 276 5.75 -7.77 -14.80
C HIS A 276 4.49 -7.74 -15.69
N THR A 277 3.79 -8.86 -15.91
CA THR A 277 2.64 -8.94 -16.82
C THR A 277 1.47 -8.04 -16.40
N ASN A 278 1.11 -8.04 -15.12
CA ASN A 278 0.01 -7.22 -14.60
C ASN A 278 0.28 -5.71 -14.69
N PRO A 279 1.39 -5.17 -14.13
CA PRO A 279 1.72 -3.75 -14.26
C PRO A 279 1.96 -3.34 -15.72
N PHE A 280 2.43 -4.26 -16.58
CA PHE A 280 2.55 -3.97 -18.00
C PHE A 280 1.18 -3.71 -18.65
N ILE A 281 0.19 -4.57 -18.42
CA ILE A 281 -1.16 -4.44 -19.01
C ILE A 281 -1.92 -3.26 -18.39
N THR A 282 -1.80 -3.06 -17.08
CA THR A 282 -2.60 -2.07 -16.36
C THR A 282 -2.00 -0.67 -16.35
N LEU A 283 -0.68 -0.54 -16.50
CA LEU A 283 0.02 0.76 -16.44
C LEU A 283 0.74 1.12 -17.75
N LEU A 284 1.55 0.22 -18.33
CA LEU A 284 2.31 0.56 -19.55
C LEU A 284 1.43 0.58 -20.81
N LEU A 285 0.51 -0.37 -20.96
CA LEU A 285 -0.29 -0.46 -22.18
C LEU A 285 -1.14 0.80 -22.44
N PRO A 286 -1.89 1.36 -21.46
CA PRO A 286 -2.67 2.58 -21.69
C PRO A 286 -1.82 3.79 -22.08
N THR A 287 -0.63 3.92 -21.50
CA THR A 287 0.27 5.05 -21.81
C THR A 287 0.87 4.96 -23.20
N ILE A 288 1.30 3.77 -23.61
CA ILE A 288 1.76 3.53 -24.99
C ILE A 288 0.64 3.90 -25.98
N LEU A 289 -0.61 3.49 -25.71
CA LEU A 289 -1.75 3.83 -26.57
C LEU A 289 -2.01 5.34 -26.64
N ILE A 290 -1.93 6.06 -25.51
CA ILE A 290 -2.12 7.52 -25.48
C ILE A 290 -1.02 8.22 -26.28
N VAL A 291 0.25 7.82 -26.12
CA VAL A 291 1.38 8.40 -26.86
C VAL A 291 1.27 8.11 -28.37
N LEU A 292 0.90 6.88 -28.75
CA LEU A 292 0.63 6.54 -30.15
C LEU A 292 -0.50 7.39 -30.73
N THR A 293 -1.55 7.62 -29.94
CA THR A 293 -2.68 8.46 -30.34
C THR A 293 -2.26 9.92 -30.53
N ASP A 294 -1.33 10.43 -29.71
CA ASP A 294 -0.77 11.78 -29.92
C ASP A 294 0.04 11.88 -31.22
N VAL A 295 0.81 10.85 -31.59
CA VAL A 295 1.50 10.82 -32.90
C VAL A 295 0.48 10.81 -34.04
N VAL A 296 -0.58 9.98 -33.94
CA VAL A 296 -1.65 9.91 -34.93
C VAL A 296 -2.44 11.22 -35.03
N SER A 297 -2.54 12.01 -33.95
CA SER A 297 -3.26 13.28 -33.94
C SER A 297 -2.75 14.30 -34.97
N PHE A 298 -1.50 14.18 -35.43
CA PHE A 298 -0.95 15.02 -36.51
C PHE A 298 -1.59 14.75 -37.88
N ALA A 299 -2.22 13.58 -38.07
CA ALA A 299 -2.97 13.28 -39.29
C ALA A 299 -4.30 14.05 -39.38
N LEU A 300 -4.76 14.67 -38.28
CA LEU A 300 -5.96 15.50 -38.29
C LEU A 300 -5.67 16.86 -38.94
N PRO A 301 -6.59 17.39 -39.76
CA PRO A 301 -6.42 18.69 -40.41
C PRO A 301 -6.31 19.82 -39.37
N LEU A 302 -5.57 20.87 -39.73
CA LEU A 302 -5.42 22.06 -38.89
C LEU A 302 -6.70 22.93 -38.87
N GLN A 303 -7.56 22.82 -39.89
CA GLN A 303 -8.86 23.49 -39.92
C GLN A 303 -9.87 22.88 -38.92
N GLY A 304 -10.80 23.71 -38.43
CA GLY A 304 -11.91 23.26 -37.58
C GLY A 304 -11.60 23.17 -36.08
N GLY A 305 -10.32 23.23 -35.67
CA GLY A 305 -9.92 23.22 -34.26
C GLY A 305 -10.11 21.88 -33.53
N GLU A 306 -10.64 20.87 -34.21
CA GLU A 306 -10.88 19.52 -33.69
C GLU A 306 -9.58 18.87 -33.19
N ARG A 307 -8.50 19.00 -33.96
CA ARG A 307 -7.16 18.53 -33.58
C ARG A 307 -6.68 19.12 -32.25
N ASN A 308 -6.90 20.41 -32.02
CA ASN A 308 -6.48 21.06 -30.79
C ASN A 308 -7.32 20.59 -29.60
N SER A 309 -8.64 20.46 -29.78
CA SER A 309 -9.52 19.88 -28.76
C SER A 309 -9.12 18.44 -28.40
N PHE A 310 -8.78 17.64 -29.41
CA PHE A 310 -8.29 16.28 -29.24
C PHE A 310 -6.98 16.22 -28.46
N LYS A 311 -5.97 17.01 -28.84
CA LYS A 311 -4.68 17.09 -28.12
C LYS A 311 -4.83 17.55 -26.67
N VAL A 312 -5.70 18.54 -26.39
CA VAL A 312 -6.04 18.96 -25.01
C VAL A 312 -6.57 17.78 -24.20
N THR A 313 -7.50 17.01 -24.78
CA THR A 313 -8.10 15.85 -24.13
C THR A 313 -7.07 14.75 -23.86
N LEU A 314 -6.13 14.51 -24.79
CA LEU A 314 -5.03 13.56 -24.60
C LEU A 314 -4.10 13.98 -23.45
N VAL A 315 -3.71 15.25 -23.37
CA VAL A 315 -2.88 15.77 -22.27
C VAL A 315 -3.57 15.62 -20.93
N LEU A 316 -4.88 15.93 -20.85
CA LEU A 316 -5.67 15.75 -19.64
C LEU A 316 -5.75 14.28 -19.21
N SER A 317 -6.03 13.38 -20.16
CA SER A 317 -6.08 11.93 -19.92
C SER A 317 -4.73 11.40 -19.45
N PHE A 318 -3.63 11.83 -20.07
CA PHE A 318 -2.27 11.43 -19.68
C PHE A 318 -1.91 11.95 -18.28
N THR A 319 -2.30 13.18 -17.95
CA THR A 319 -2.08 13.77 -16.62
C THR A 319 -2.83 12.99 -15.54
N MET A 320 -4.09 12.61 -15.80
CA MET A 320 -4.86 11.78 -14.88
C MET A 320 -4.19 10.41 -14.67
N PHE A 321 -3.73 9.76 -15.75
CA PHE A 321 -3.01 8.50 -15.65
C PHE A 321 -1.71 8.65 -14.82
N LEU A 322 -0.93 9.71 -15.07
CA LEU A 322 0.29 10.00 -14.32
C LEU A 322 0.02 10.16 -12.81
N ASN A 323 -1.09 10.81 -12.44
CA ASN A 323 -1.50 10.92 -11.04
C ASN A 323 -1.80 9.56 -10.42
N ILE A 324 -2.54 8.69 -11.12
CA ILE A 324 -2.83 7.32 -10.65
C ILE A 324 -1.51 6.55 -10.44
N LEU A 325 -0.56 6.69 -11.35
CA LEU A 325 0.75 6.05 -11.23
C LEU A 325 1.56 6.58 -10.03
N ASN A 326 1.53 7.90 -9.78
CA ASN A 326 2.18 8.51 -8.63
C ASN A 326 1.59 8.05 -7.30
N GLU A 327 0.31 7.65 -7.26
CA GLU A 327 -0.32 7.08 -6.07
C GLU A 327 0.06 5.62 -5.81
N LYS A 328 0.53 4.88 -6.84
CA LYS A 328 0.86 3.45 -6.77
C LYS A 328 2.35 3.17 -6.56
N LEU A 329 3.21 4.04 -7.06
CA LEU A 329 4.66 3.91 -6.96
C LEU A 329 5.21 4.68 -5.76
N PRO A 330 6.30 4.20 -5.14
CA PRO A 330 6.90 4.88 -4.00
C PRO A 330 7.43 6.24 -4.39
N GLY A 331 7.38 7.19 -3.45
CA GLY A 331 7.86 8.56 -3.64
C GLY A 331 9.37 8.66 -3.87
N ASP A 332 9.94 9.80 -3.46
CA ASP A 332 11.38 10.03 -3.59
C ASP A 332 12.15 9.17 -2.59
N GLY A 333 13.14 8.43 -3.07
CA GLY A 333 14.02 7.52 -2.36
C GLY A 333 15.26 7.21 -3.21
N GLU A 334 16.26 6.51 -2.65
CA GLU A 334 17.56 6.33 -3.31
C GLU A 334 17.47 5.61 -4.67
N CYS A 335 16.58 4.62 -4.78
CA CYS A 335 16.31 3.90 -6.04
C CYS A 335 14.85 4.02 -6.46
N SER A 336 14.33 5.25 -6.51
CA SER A 336 12.99 5.52 -7.03
C SER A 336 12.83 5.04 -8.50
N PRO A 337 11.61 4.65 -8.91
CA PRO A 337 11.36 4.17 -10.26
C PRO A 337 11.65 5.21 -11.34
N ILE A 338 12.55 4.87 -12.28
CA ILE A 338 12.93 5.79 -13.37
C ILE A 338 11.76 6.06 -14.34
N ILE A 339 10.78 5.15 -14.37
CA ILE A 339 9.56 5.29 -15.17
C ILE A 339 8.75 6.55 -14.80
N ARG A 340 8.88 7.07 -13.57
CA ARG A 340 8.26 8.34 -13.16
C ARG A 340 8.79 9.51 -13.97
N ILE A 341 10.11 9.59 -14.11
CA ILE A 341 10.79 10.59 -14.94
C ILE A 341 10.40 10.39 -16.40
N HIS A 342 10.33 9.14 -16.85
CA HIS A 342 9.92 8.82 -18.21
C HIS A 342 8.56 9.44 -18.57
N PHE A 343 7.54 9.18 -17.74
CA PHE A 343 6.20 9.70 -17.98
C PHE A 343 6.12 11.22 -17.81
N CYS A 344 6.91 11.82 -16.91
CA CYS A 344 6.98 13.28 -16.80
C CYS A 344 7.49 13.94 -18.10
N ILE A 345 8.56 13.40 -18.71
CA ILE A 345 9.07 13.91 -19.99
C ILE A 345 8.06 13.67 -21.12
N CYS A 346 7.38 12.52 -21.15
CA CYS A 346 6.31 12.27 -22.12
C CYS A 346 5.17 13.31 -22.01
N LEU A 347 4.76 13.69 -20.79
CA LEU A 347 3.80 14.76 -20.58
C LEU A 347 4.29 16.09 -21.16
N VAL A 348 5.55 16.46 -20.92
CA VAL A 348 6.16 17.68 -21.47
C VAL A 348 6.16 17.65 -22.99
N LEU A 349 6.54 16.53 -23.61
CA LEU A 349 6.53 16.36 -25.07
C LEU A 349 5.12 16.50 -25.65
N MET A 350 4.10 15.92 -25.01
CA MET A 350 2.70 16.06 -25.43
C MET A 350 2.18 17.51 -25.29
N VAL A 351 2.56 18.21 -24.21
CA VAL A 351 2.21 19.63 -24.02
C VAL A 351 2.87 20.49 -25.10
N LEU A 352 4.15 20.25 -25.39
CA LEU A 352 4.86 20.95 -26.47
C LEU A 352 4.21 20.67 -27.84
N SER A 353 3.81 19.42 -28.12
CA SER A 353 3.13 19.04 -29.35
C SER A 353 1.77 19.75 -29.49
N MET A 354 1.03 19.91 -28.40
CA MET A 354 -0.19 20.70 -28.33
C MET A 354 0.06 22.19 -28.59
N LEU A 355 1.07 22.79 -27.94
CA LEU A 355 1.41 24.21 -28.13
C LEU A 355 1.80 24.51 -29.59
N VAL A 356 2.60 23.64 -30.21
CA VAL A 356 2.95 23.75 -31.63
C VAL A 356 1.69 23.67 -32.49
N SER A 357 0.78 22.72 -32.22
CA SER A 357 -0.50 22.60 -32.93
C SER A 357 -1.34 23.89 -32.83
N LEU A 358 -1.42 24.51 -31.65
CA LEU A 358 -2.11 25.78 -31.46
C LEU A 358 -1.48 26.92 -32.26
N VAL A 359 -0.15 27.02 -32.26
CA VAL A 359 0.58 28.02 -33.05
C VAL A 359 0.35 27.80 -34.55
N LEU A 360 0.39 26.55 -35.03
CA LEU A 360 0.14 26.22 -36.44
C LEU A 360 -1.28 26.58 -36.86
N THR A 361 -2.30 26.28 -36.04
CA THR A 361 -3.68 26.70 -36.32
C THR A 361 -3.82 28.22 -36.37
N ARG A 362 -3.07 28.97 -35.53
CA ARG A 362 -3.05 30.43 -35.58
C ARG A 362 -2.39 30.95 -36.86
N VAL A 363 -1.25 30.38 -37.25
CA VAL A 363 -0.56 30.74 -38.50
C VAL A 363 -1.45 30.45 -39.72
N ALA A 364 -2.15 29.31 -39.73
CA ALA A 364 -3.07 28.95 -40.80
C ALA A 364 -4.29 29.89 -40.93
N LYS A 365 -4.68 30.58 -39.83
CA LYS A 365 -5.85 31.47 -39.80
C LYS A 365 -5.49 32.95 -39.98
N ASP A 366 -4.42 33.41 -39.33
CA ASP A 366 -4.08 34.82 -39.21
C ASP A 366 -2.87 35.23 -40.08
N GLY A 367 -2.29 34.28 -40.84
CA GLY A 367 -1.22 34.53 -41.81
C GLY A 367 0.14 34.95 -41.22
N GLY A 368 0.28 34.93 -39.89
CA GLY A 368 1.53 35.25 -39.23
C GLY A 368 1.51 35.00 -37.73
N ILE A 369 2.71 34.84 -37.15
CA ILE A 369 2.91 34.75 -35.71
C ILE A 369 2.91 36.18 -35.15
N ARG A 370 1.74 36.84 -35.08
CA ARG A 370 1.61 38.01 -34.20
C ARG A 370 1.37 37.51 -32.79
N LEU A 371 2.46 37.17 -32.10
CA LEU A 371 2.45 37.03 -30.66
C LEU A 371 1.98 38.39 -30.11
N CYS A 372 0.78 38.43 -29.51
CA CYS A 372 0.07 39.65 -29.08
C CYS A 372 0.82 40.58 -28.08
N CYS A 373 2.10 40.35 -27.79
CA CYS A 373 2.86 41.12 -26.81
C CYS A 373 4.09 41.86 -27.35
N PHE A 374 4.58 41.59 -28.57
CA PHE A 374 5.76 42.30 -29.10
C PHE A 374 5.60 42.69 -30.55
N SER A 375 4.82 43.75 -30.79
CA SER A 375 5.14 44.84 -31.71
C SER A 375 3.93 45.76 -31.86
N LYS A 376 3.94 46.88 -31.14
CA LYS A 376 3.30 48.09 -31.64
C LYS A 376 4.05 48.48 -32.90
N LYS A 377 3.47 48.22 -34.07
CA LYS A 377 3.91 48.90 -35.28
C LYS A 377 3.46 50.36 -35.13
N VAL A 378 4.43 51.24 -34.96
CA VAL A 378 4.24 52.69 -35.02
C VAL A 378 3.61 53.01 -36.36
N GLU A 379 2.41 53.57 -36.31
CA GLU A 379 1.72 54.18 -37.44
C GLU A 379 2.47 55.47 -37.78
N PRO A 380 3.02 55.65 -38.99
CA PRO A 380 3.60 56.93 -39.37
C PRO A 380 2.46 57.89 -39.71
N LYS A 381 2.29 58.90 -38.86
CA LYS A 381 1.49 60.09 -39.16
C LYS A 381 2.26 61.04 -40.09
N THR A 382 1.46 61.86 -40.79
CA THR A 382 1.77 63.14 -41.48
C THR A 382 2.18 62.97 -42.95
N ALA A 383 1.58 63.63 -43.95
CA ALA A 383 1.06 64.99 -43.98
C ALA A 383 -0.11 65.20 -44.98
N ARG A 384 -0.70 66.39 -44.90
CA ARG A 384 -1.94 66.88 -45.52
C ARG A 384 -1.60 67.96 -46.56
N SER A 385 -2.12 67.86 -47.79
CA SER A 385 -2.36 68.97 -48.76
C SER A 385 -3.16 68.37 -49.95
N MET A 386 -4.44 68.73 -50.16
CA MET A 386 -4.96 69.87 -50.93
C MET A 386 -4.92 69.64 -52.46
N GLU A 387 -6.01 70.05 -53.13
CA GLU A 387 -6.45 69.81 -54.52
C GLU A 387 -5.38 69.90 -55.63
N ASP A 388 -5.53 69.10 -56.70
CA ASP A 388 -5.86 69.62 -58.04
C ASP A 388 -6.08 68.50 -59.09
N ASN A 389 -7.01 68.78 -60.01
CA ASN A 389 -7.29 68.00 -61.23
C ASN A 389 -6.12 68.06 -62.21
N VAL A 390 -5.77 66.94 -62.86
CA VAL A 390 -5.24 66.93 -64.23
C VAL A 390 -5.69 65.64 -64.93
N ASP A 391 -6.35 65.82 -66.07
CA ASP A 391 -6.75 64.80 -67.03
C ASP A 391 -5.53 64.11 -67.67
N GLU A 392 -5.62 62.79 -67.89
CA GLU A 392 -4.85 62.15 -68.96
C GLU A 392 -5.65 60.98 -69.56
N GLU A 393 -6.11 61.19 -70.79
CA GLU A 393 -6.76 60.20 -71.67
C GLU A 393 -5.74 59.29 -72.39
N ILE A 394 -6.29 58.21 -72.98
CA ILE A 394 -5.76 57.29 -74.04
C ILE A 394 -5.11 56.01 -73.48
N LYS A 395 -5.54 54.76 -73.74
CA LYS A 395 -6.30 54.13 -74.85
C LYS A 395 -6.98 52.82 -74.37
N PRO A 396 -8.10 52.37 -74.95
CA PRO A 396 -8.86 51.21 -74.47
C PRO A 396 -8.46 49.90 -75.16
N ASP A 397 -8.66 48.77 -74.49
CA ASP A 397 -9.34 47.64 -75.11
C ASP A 397 -9.92 46.68 -74.05
N ILE A 398 -11.18 46.31 -74.26
CA ILE A 398 -11.95 45.13 -73.82
C ILE A 398 -13.43 45.54 -73.72
N SER A 399 -14.19 44.93 -74.63
CA SER A 399 -15.60 45.15 -74.94
C SER A 399 -16.53 45.17 -73.73
N VAL A 400 -17.14 46.32 -73.46
CA VAL A 400 -18.27 46.50 -72.55
C VAL A 400 -19.56 46.18 -73.30
N ILE A 401 -20.29 45.16 -72.85
CA ILE A 401 -21.71 44.97 -73.21
C ILE A 401 -22.47 46.14 -72.56
N GLN A 402 -23.02 47.04 -73.39
CA GLN A 402 -23.83 48.17 -72.94
C GLN A 402 -25.12 47.67 -72.30
N LEU A 403 -25.25 47.86 -70.98
CA LEU A 403 -26.52 47.77 -70.26
C LEU A 403 -26.97 49.20 -69.93
N ASP A 404 -28.14 49.55 -70.45
CA ASP A 404 -28.81 50.84 -70.27
C ASP A 404 -29.39 50.89 -68.85
N GLY A 405 -28.70 51.60 -67.95
CA GLY A 405 -29.03 51.73 -66.54
C GLY A 405 -28.49 53.03 -65.97
N SER A 406 -29.15 53.55 -64.95
CA SER A 406 -28.82 54.81 -64.25
C SER A 406 -27.34 54.84 -63.85
N GLU A 407 -26.68 56.00 -63.88
CA GLU A 407 -25.26 56.15 -63.46
C GLU A 407 -24.99 55.60 -62.04
N GLU A 408 -26.01 55.54 -61.19
CA GLU A 408 -25.96 54.87 -59.87
C GLU A 408 -25.78 53.34 -59.97
N GLU A 409 -26.41 52.65 -60.92
CA GLU A 409 -26.29 51.19 -61.10
C GLU A 409 -24.87 50.79 -61.55
N LYS A 410 -24.25 51.58 -62.43
CA LYS A 410 -22.86 51.37 -62.87
C LYS A 410 -21.85 51.56 -61.73
N LEU A 411 -22.14 52.44 -60.78
CA LEU A 411 -21.32 52.65 -59.58
C LEU A 411 -21.45 51.48 -58.58
N ILE A 412 -22.67 50.98 -58.39
CA ILE A 412 -22.94 49.81 -57.55
C ILE A 412 -22.26 48.56 -58.12
N LEU A 413 -22.37 48.33 -59.43
CA LEU A 413 -21.73 47.20 -60.10
C LEU A 413 -20.20 47.22 -59.94
N ARG A 414 -19.55 48.38 -60.11
CA ARG A 414 -18.11 48.54 -59.86
C ARG A 414 -17.71 48.26 -58.41
N LYS A 415 -18.52 48.66 -57.42
CA LYS A 415 -18.27 48.34 -56.00
C LYS A 415 -18.38 46.84 -55.73
N VAL A 416 -19.35 46.16 -56.33
CA VAL A 416 -19.52 44.70 -56.20
C VAL A 416 -18.35 43.96 -56.84
N VAL A 417 -17.92 44.35 -58.06
CA VAL A 417 -16.75 43.74 -58.71
C VAL A 417 -15.49 43.92 -57.87
N LYS A 418 -15.21 45.13 -57.38
CA LYS A 418 -14.07 45.40 -56.50
C LYS A 418 -14.14 44.62 -55.18
N PHE A 419 -15.35 44.41 -54.64
CA PHE A 419 -15.55 43.56 -53.46
C PHE A 419 -15.24 42.09 -53.75
N LEU A 420 -15.69 41.57 -54.90
CA LEU A 420 -15.41 40.20 -55.34
C LEU A 420 -13.92 39.98 -55.61
N GLU A 421 -13.23 40.93 -56.25
CA GLU A 421 -11.78 40.87 -56.46
C GLU A 421 -11.03 40.88 -55.12
N ASN A 422 -11.41 41.75 -54.18
CA ASN A 422 -10.83 41.77 -52.84
C ASN A 422 -11.11 40.47 -52.06
N PHE A 423 -12.30 39.89 -52.24
CA PHE A 423 -12.68 38.62 -51.63
C PHE A 423 -11.84 37.47 -52.19
N GLN A 424 -11.69 37.40 -53.52
CA GLN A 424 -10.85 36.42 -54.21
C GLN A 424 -9.36 36.58 -53.87
N ALA A 425 -8.84 37.81 -53.76
CA ALA A 425 -7.47 38.06 -53.34
C ALA A 425 -7.22 37.59 -51.91
N LYS A 426 -8.18 37.81 -51.00
CA LYS A 426 -8.10 37.37 -49.60
C LYS A 426 -8.22 35.86 -49.46
N ASP A 427 -9.04 35.21 -50.29
CA ASP A 427 -9.14 33.74 -50.33
C ASP A 427 -7.83 33.11 -50.84
N MET A 428 -7.21 33.68 -51.87
CA MET A 428 -5.88 33.25 -52.34
C MET A 428 -4.79 33.42 -51.26
N GLU A 429 -4.83 34.52 -50.52
CA GLU A 429 -3.88 34.77 -49.42
C GLU A 429 -4.04 33.72 -48.30
N ASN A 430 -5.29 33.44 -47.91
CA ASN A 430 -5.60 32.40 -46.92
C ASN A 430 -5.16 31.00 -47.36
N GLU A 431 -5.35 30.65 -48.63
CA GLU A 431 -4.91 29.37 -49.18
C GLU A 431 -3.38 29.23 -49.13
N ASN A 432 -2.64 30.31 -49.41
CA ASN A 432 -1.18 30.31 -49.30
C ASN A 432 -0.70 30.12 -47.86
N TYR A 433 -1.35 30.79 -46.88
CA TYR A 433 -1.03 30.59 -45.46
C TYR A 433 -1.34 29.16 -44.99
N GLN A 434 -2.40 28.54 -45.51
CA GLN A 434 -2.73 27.14 -45.22
C GLN A 434 -1.69 26.18 -45.78
N ARG A 435 -1.29 26.33 -47.06
CA ARG A 435 -0.22 25.49 -47.64
C ARG A 435 1.10 25.64 -46.89
N PHE A 436 1.42 26.85 -46.45
CA PHE A 436 2.59 27.11 -45.62
C PHE A 436 2.49 26.41 -44.25
N ALA A 437 1.35 26.52 -43.58
CA ALA A 437 1.10 25.86 -42.30
C ALA A 437 1.16 24.32 -42.42
N ASP A 438 0.61 23.73 -43.48
CA ASP A 438 0.67 22.28 -43.74
C ASP A 438 2.10 21.80 -44.01
N THR A 439 2.90 22.61 -44.70
CA THR A 439 4.32 22.32 -44.92
C THR A 439 5.07 22.34 -43.59
N LEU A 440 4.83 23.35 -42.76
CA LEU A 440 5.39 23.41 -41.41
C LEU A 440 4.93 22.23 -40.54
N ASP A 441 3.65 21.86 -40.59
CA ASP A 441 3.11 20.75 -39.81
C ASP A 441 3.81 19.43 -40.14
N LYS A 442 4.03 19.13 -41.42
CA LYS A 442 4.81 17.97 -41.86
C LYS A 442 6.24 18.01 -41.32
N THR A 443 6.88 19.17 -41.32
CA THR A 443 8.24 19.30 -40.76
C THR A 443 8.25 19.08 -39.24
N PHE A 444 7.31 19.67 -38.50
CA PHE A 444 7.20 19.49 -37.05
C PHE A 444 6.83 18.06 -36.68
N PHE A 445 6.03 17.37 -37.48
CA PHE A 445 5.72 15.96 -37.29
C PHE A 445 6.98 15.09 -37.36
N TRP A 446 7.81 15.24 -38.40
CA TRP A 446 9.05 14.48 -38.53
C TRP A 446 10.05 14.79 -37.41
N ILE A 447 10.15 16.06 -37.01
CA ILE A 447 10.98 16.47 -35.87
C ILE A 447 10.46 15.80 -34.58
N TYR A 448 9.16 15.87 -34.33
CA TYR A 448 8.53 15.28 -33.14
C TYR A 448 8.73 13.77 -33.10
N LEU A 449 8.52 13.08 -34.23
CA LEU A 449 8.72 11.65 -34.36
C LEU A 449 10.18 11.26 -34.09
N PHE A 450 11.14 11.99 -34.64
CA PHE A 450 12.56 11.73 -34.42
C PHE A 450 12.97 11.95 -32.96
N VAL A 451 12.51 13.06 -32.35
CA VAL A 451 12.75 13.35 -30.92
C VAL A 451 12.12 12.28 -30.04
N ALA A 452 10.89 11.86 -30.32
CA ALA A 452 10.22 10.81 -29.57
C ALA A 452 10.96 9.47 -29.68
N VAL A 453 11.30 9.02 -30.89
CA VAL A 453 12.00 7.75 -31.11
C VAL A 453 13.39 7.77 -30.47
N SER A 454 14.17 8.83 -30.67
CA SER A 454 15.50 8.96 -30.05
C SER A 454 15.43 8.96 -28.53
N TYR A 455 14.43 9.63 -27.95
CA TYR A 455 14.17 9.61 -26.51
C TYR A 455 13.78 8.21 -26.00
N PHE A 456 12.86 7.51 -26.68
CA PHE A 456 12.49 6.15 -26.30
C PHE A 456 13.69 5.19 -26.34
N CYS A 457 14.55 5.29 -27.37
CA CYS A 457 15.78 4.52 -27.46
C CYS A 457 16.79 4.87 -26.35
N ALA A 458 16.94 6.15 -26.02
CA ALA A 458 17.80 6.57 -24.92
C ALA A 458 17.29 6.01 -23.58
N MET A 459 15.99 6.11 -23.32
CA MET A 459 15.39 5.63 -22.07
C MET A 459 15.48 4.11 -21.90
N THR A 460 15.25 3.34 -22.96
CA THR A 460 15.45 1.88 -22.90
C THR A 460 16.91 1.53 -22.65
N THR A 461 17.84 2.28 -23.24
CA THR A 461 19.27 2.11 -22.97
C THR A 461 19.60 2.40 -21.50
N VAL A 462 19.04 3.46 -20.92
CA VAL A 462 19.24 3.79 -19.50
C VAL A 462 18.70 2.69 -18.59
N MET A 463 17.49 2.19 -18.84
CA MET A 463 16.88 1.11 -18.05
C MET A 463 17.68 -0.20 -18.09
N VAL A 464 18.39 -0.48 -19.19
CA VAL A 464 19.20 -1.71 -19.33
C VAL A 464 20.61 -1.54 -18.78
N MET A 465 21.21 -0.36 -18.93
CA MET A 465 22.61 -0.12 -18.57
C MET A 465 22.82 0.26 -17.10
N TYR A 466 21.87 0.98 -16.50
CA TYR A 466 22.03 1.46 -15.13
C TYR A 466 21.37 0.52 -14.14
N THR A 467 22.07 0.28 -13.04
CA THR A 467 21.58 -0.47 -11.88
C THR A 467 21.72 0.41 -10.65
N CYS A 468 20.68 0.47 -9.83
CA CYS A 468 20.73 1.09 -8.52
C CYS A 468 21.00 0.03 -7.45
N SER A 469 21.62 0.40 -6.34
CA SER A 469 21.97 -0.48 -5.22
C SER A 469 21.47 0.16 -3.93
N ILE A 470 20.78 -0.61 -3.09
CA ILE A 470 20.25 -0.15 -1.79
C ILE A 470 21.01 -0.86 -0.68
N ASN A 471 21.38 -0.12 0.36
CA ASN A 471 21.89 -0.73 1.59
C ASN A 471 20.73 -1.16 2.49
N HIS A 472 20.37 -2.43 2.40
CA HIS A 472 19.31 -3.02 3.22
C HIS A 472 19.66 -3.17 4.71
N PHE A 473 20.87 -2.80 5.17
CA PHE A 473 21.26 -2.89 6.59
C PHE A 473 21.41 -1.53 7.27
N PHE A 474 20.78 -0.48 6.73
CA PHE A 474 20.91 0.90 7.24
C PHE A 474 20.59 1.04 8.73
N TRP A 475 19.61 0.28 9.25
CA TRP A 475 19.21 0.30 10.66
C TRP A 475 20.29 -0.16 11.64
N HIS A 476 21.36 -0.81 11.16
CA HIS A 476 22.46 -1.23 12.03
C HIS A 476 23.44 -0.09 12.33
N ASN A 477 23.62 0.85 11.40
CA ASN A 477 24.55 1.97 11.57
C ASN A 477 23.99 3.05 12.52
N ASP A 478 22.68 3.22 12.59
CA ASP A 478 22.06 4.20 13.50
C ASP A 478 22.22 3.79 14.98
N ASN A 479 22.34 2.49 15.26
CA ASN A 479 22.55 1.97 16.62
C ASN A 479 24.02 2.02 17.08
N ALA A 480 24.97 2.40 16.23
CA ALA A 480 26.39 2.53 16.59
C ALA A 480 26.76 3.93 17.13
N ASN A 481 25.81 4.86 17.16
CA ASN A 481 26.02 6.26 17.56
C ASN A 481 25.24 6.69 18.82
N PHE A 482 24.80 5.74 19.66
CA PHE A 482 24.20 6.05 20.97
C PHE A 482 24.93 5.40 22.13
#